data_AF-A0AAD9HRW0-F1
#
_entry.id   AF-A0AAD9HRW0-F1
#
_cell.length_a   1.000
_cell.length_b   1.000
_cell.length_c   1.000
_cell.angle_alpha   90.00
_cell.angle_beta   90.00
_cell.angle_gamma   90.00
#
_symmetry.space_group_name_H-M   'P 1'
#
loop_
_entity.id
_entity.type
_entity.pdbx_description
1 polymer ?
#
loop_
_entity_poly.entity_id
_entity_poly.type
_entity_poly.pdbx_seq_one_letter_code
_entity_poly.pdbx_strand_id
1 'polypeptide(L)'
;MRFTLPTVALVAVACMPRQSFEAEAGCDEAIHSPVWEDRRDVSGSKTGVRCKGSGCAPQPPANDIDELEMHFSNSPLYHWIDGNAYGNCIVFPNGDYNCPLAGLRIEGRRKFRCLTKYTANDLRANTRLPDVSTTLLDFVEANIKRDLTAGPFTG
;
A
#
# COMPACT_ATOMS: atom_id res chain seq x y z
N MET A 1 -28.05 -7.38 -24.26
CA MET A 1 -27.62 -6.65 -23.05
C MET A 1 -26.14 -6.89 -22.86
N ARG A 2 -25.30 -5.85 -23.01
CA ARG A 2 -23.86 -5.95 -22.77
C ARG A 2 -23.59 -5.62 -21.30
N PHE A 3 -23.20 -6.62 -20.52
CA PHE A 3 -22.64 -6.41 -19.19
C PHE A 3 -21.16 -6.07 -19.36
N THR A 4 -20.84 -4.79 -19.33
CA THR A 4 -19.44 -4.33 -19.19
C THR A 4 -19.44 -3.11 -18.27
N LEU A 5 -19.43 -3.37 -16.97
CA LEU A 5 -18.75 -2.48 -16.05
C LEU A 5 -17.45 -3.21 -15.69
N PRO A 6 -16.26 -2.64 -15.94
CA PRO A 6 -15.05 -3.15 -15.33
C PRO A 6 -15.17 -2.79 -13.86
N THR A 7 -15.79 -3.65 -13.06
CA THR A 7 -15.70 -3.56 -11.62
C THR A 7 -14.26 -3.91 -11.29
N VAL A 8 -13.41 -2.90 -11.17
CA VAL A 8 -12.03 -3.08 -10.74
C VAL A 8 -12.09 -3.71 -9.36
N ALA A 9 -11.38 -4.83 -9.25
CA ALA A 9 -11.29 -5.61 -8.05
C ALA A 9 -10.00 -5.26 -7.34
N LEU A 10 -10.07 -4.24 -6.49
CA LEU A 10 -8.89 -3.88 -5.72
C LEU A 10 -8.62 -4.98 -4.68
N VAL A 11 -7.51 -5.68 -4.79
CA VAL A 11 -7.06 -6.55 -3.71
C VAL A 11 -6.33 -5.69 -2.68
N ALA A 12 -7.02 -5.33 -1.60
CA ALA A 12 -6.42 -4.64 -0.47
C ALA A 12 -5.79 -5.67 0.46
N VAL A 13 -4.47 -5.61 0.59
CA VAL A 13 -3.73 -6.32 1.62
C VAL A 13 -3.86 -5.47 2.88
N ALA A 14 -4.88 -5.69 3.70
CA ALA A 14 -5.08 -4.89 4.93
C ALA A 14 -4.00 -5.15 6.00
N CYS A 15 -3.21 -6.22 5.83
CA CYS A 15 -2.34 -6.76 6.87
C CYS A 15 -0.96 -6.98 6.30
N MET A 16 0.01 -6.29 6.92
CA MET A 16 1.41 -6.14 6.51
C MET A 16 1.86 -6.98 5.29
N PRO A 17 2.27 -6.32 4.20
CA PRO A 17 2.30 -4.86 3.95
C PRO A 17 0.93 -4.31 3.48
N ARG A 18 0.57 -3.06 3.82
CA ARG A 18 -0.69 -2.44 3.37
C ARG A 18 -0.62 -1.95 1.93
N GLN A 19 -0.85 -2.85 0.99
CA GLN A 19 -0.73 -2.59 -0.45
C GLN A 19 -2.06 -2.81 -1.16
N SER A 20 -2.17 -2.25 -2.36
CA SER A 20 -3.38 -2.36 -3.17
C SER A 20 -3.02 -2.71 -4.62
N PHE A 21 -3.74 -3.67 -5.18
CA PHE A 21 -3.47 -4.24 -6.51
C PHE A 21 -4.76 -4.37 -7.32
N GLU A 22 -4.67 -4.31 -8.64
CA GLU A 22 -5.81 -4.54 -9.57
C GLU A 22 -6.28 -5.99 -9.61
N ALA A 23 -5.35 -6.91 -9.32
CA ALA A 23 -5.53 -8.34 -9.41
C ALA A 23 -4.50 -9.02 -8.49
N GLU A 24 -4.13 -10.25 -8.83
CA GLU A 24 -3.00 -10.94 -8.22
C GLU A 24 -1.68 -10.25 -8.56
N ALA A 25 -1.01 -9.72 -7.54
CA ALA A 25 0.29 -9.08 -7.69
C ALA A 25 1.37 -10.12 -7.97
N GLY A 26 2.17 -9.90 -9.01
CA GLY A 26 3.46 -10.54 -9.17
C GLY A 26 4.51 -9.90 -8.25
N CYS A 27 5.70 -10.52 -8.16
CA CYS A 27 6.74 -10.01 -7.28
C CYS A 27 7.27 -8.63 -7.64
N ASP A 28 7.35 -8.31 -8.93
CA ASP A 28 7.76 -6.98 -9.38
C ASP A 28 6.78 -5.90 -8.89
N GLU A 29 5.47 -6.13 -9.03
CA GLU A 29 4.45 -5.20 -8.54
C GLU A 29 4.47 -5.11 -7.01
N ALA A 30 4.62 -6.23 -6.31
CA ALA A 30 4.65 -6.26 -4.85
C ALA A 30 5.84 -5.49 -4.25
N ILE A 31 7.00 -5.56 -4.89
CA ILE A 31 8.22 -4.85 -4.46
C ILE A 31 8.11 -3.34 -4.69
N HIS A 32 7.54 -2.93 -5.82
CA HIS A 32 7.49 -1.52 -6.21
C HIS A 32 6.20 -0.81 -5.79
N SER A 33 5.22 -1.54 -5.25
CA SER A 33 3.98 -0.93 -4.77
C SER A 33 4.17 -0.20 -3.44
N PRO A 34 3.63 1.03 -3.30
CA PRO A 34 3.65 1.76 -2.05
C PRO A 34 2.91 1.02 -0.95
N VAL A 35 3.41 1.18 0.27
CA VAL A 35 2.80 0.66 1.49
C VAL A 35 2.12 1.81 2.24
N TRP A 36 0.83 1.67 2.51
CA TRP A 36 0.11 2.61 3.36
C TRP A 36 0.54 2.48 4.83
N GLU A 37 0.58 3.60 5.54
CA GLU A 37 0.90 3.61 6.96
C GLU A 37 -0.18 2.90 7.80
N ASP A 38 0.26 2.14 8.81
CA ASP A 38 -0.64 1.73 9.89
C ASP A 38 -1.03 2.95 10.68
N ARG A 39 -2.33 3.14 10.90
CA ARG A 39 -2.79 4.21 11.77
C ARG A 39 -3.83 3.73 12.75
N ARG A 40 -3.77 4.33 13.94
CA ARG A 40 -4.81 4.17 14.97
C ARG A 40 -6.07 4.95 14.63
N ASP A 41 -6.04 5.84 13.64
CA ASP A 41 -7.19 6.64 13.24
C ASP A 41 -6.92 7.18 11.84
N VAL A 42 -7.83 6.89 10.91
CA VAL A 42 -7.79 7.38 9.52
C VAL A 42 -9.05 8.19 9.18
N SER A 43 -9.76 8.69 10.21
CA SER A 43 -10.87 9.60 10.05
C SER A 43 -10.42 11.03 9.72
N GLY A 44 -11.36 11.84 9.21
CA GLY A 44 -11.09 13.21 8.82
C GLY A 44 -10.16 13.26 7.61
N SER A 45 -9.01 13.93 7.73
CA SER A 45 -8.06 14.11 6.62
C SER A 45 -6.84 13.19 6.66
N LYS A 46 -6.85 12.17 7.52
CA LYS A 46 -5.69 11.30 7.78
C LYS A 46 -5.71 10.11 6.83
N THR A 47 -4.75 10.02 5.92
CA THR A 47 -4.59 8.85 5.05
C THR A 47 -3.87 7.71 5.77
N GLY A 48 -4.18 6.47 5.39
CA GLY A 48 -3.60 5.25 5.94
C GLY A 48 -4.57 4.08 5.98
N VAL A 49 -4.16 3.01 6.65
CA VAL A 49 -4.99 1.85 6.94
C VAL A 49 -5.00 1.62 8.45
N ARG A 50 -6.20 1.49 9.00
CA ARG A 50 -6.46 1.06 10.36
C ARG A 50 -7.01 -0.36 10.31
N CYS A 51 -6.32 -1.26 11.01
CA CYS A 51 -6.74 -2.63 11.20
C CYS A 51 -6.74 -2.94 12.70
N LYS A 52 -7.85 -3.50 13.21
CA LYS A 52 -7.99 -3.99 14.59
C LYS A 52 -8.39 -5.46 14.61
N GLY A 53 -7.94 -6.19 15.63
CA GLY A 53 -8.23 -7.63 15.80
C GLY A 53 -7.04 -8.51 15.47
N SER A 54 -7.10 -9.79 15.85
CA SER A 54 -6.01 -10.74 15.59
C SER A 54 -5.81 -11.01 14.10
N GLY A 55 -6.87 -10.86 13.30
CA GLY A 55 -6.85 -10.98 11.84
C GLY A 55 -5.94 -9.98 11.13
N CYS A 56 -5.49 -8.93 11.85
CA CYS A 56 -4.56 -7.93 11.35
C CYS A 56 -3.12 -8.42 11.19
N ALA A 57 -2.77 -9.53 11.85
CA ALA A 57 -1.50 -10.19 11.66
C ALA A 57 -1.48 -10.96 10.32
N PRO A 58 -0.28 -11.27 9.78
CA PRO A 58 -0.18 -12.00 8.51
C PRO A 58 -0.90 -13.36 8.56
N GLN A 59 -0.73 -14.13 9.63
CA GLN A 59 -1.20 -15.52 9.70
C GLN A 59 -2.70 -15.69 10.00
N PRO A 60 -3.30 -14.97 10.98
CA PRO A 60 -4.70 -15.22 11.34
C PRO A 60 -5.65 -14.86 10.19
N PRO A 61 -6.78 -15.54 10.05
CA PRO A 61 -7.70 -15.34 8.93
C PRO A 61 -8.40 -13.97 8.99
N ALA A 62 -8.92 -13.52 7.85
CA ALA A 62 -9.52 -12.18 7.72
C ALA A 62 -10.80 -11.99 8.56
N ASN A 63 -11.50 -13.07 8.92
CA ASN A 63 -12.67 -13.04 9.80
C ASN A 63 -12.33 -12.69 11.27
N ASP A 64 -11.04 -12.69 11.63
CA ASP A 64 -10.58 -12.30 12.96
C ASP A 64 -10.24 -10.78 13.02
N ILE A 65 -10.61 -10.03 11.98
CA ILE A 65 -10.49 -8.58 11.93
C ILE A 65 -11.76 -7.98 12.56
N ASP A 66 -11.58 -7.24 13.65
CA ASP A 66 -12.65 -6.55 14.37
C ASP A 66 -13.02 -5.23 13.69
N GLU A 67 -12.06 -4.60 13.01
CA GLU A 67 -12.24 -3.30 12.38
C GLU A 67 -11.26 -3.16 11.21
N LEU A 68 -11.77 -2.78 10.05
CA LEU A 68 -10.98 -2.33 8.92
C LEU A 68 -11.47 -0.97 8.45
N GLU A 69 -10.58 0.00 8.48
CA GLU A 69 -10.81 1.33 7.95
C GLU A 69 -9.62 1.74 7.06
N MET A 70 -9.89 2.25 5.87
CA MET A 70 -8.89 2.62 4.88
C MET A 70 -9.21 4.01 4.35
N HIS A 71 -8.27 4.93 4.41
CA HIS A 71 -8.42 6.27 3.87
C HIS A 71 -7.23 6.57 2.95
N PHE A 72 -7.47 6.79 1.67
CA PHE A 72 -6.42 6.98 0.67
C PHE A 72 -6.34 8.42 0.15
N SER A 73 -7.44 9.17 0.14
CA SER A 73 -7.48 10.56 -0.34
C SER A 73 -8.72 11.29 0.14
N ASN A 74 -8.61 12.62 0.25
CA ASN A 74 -9.73 13.53 0.52
C ASN A 74 -10.36 14.11 -0.76
N SER A 75 -9.63 14.09 -1.88
CA SER A 75 -10.10 14.65 -3.16
C SER A 75 -9.48 13.91 -4.34
N PRO A 76 -10.24 13.06 -5.05
CA PRO A 76 -11.56 12.55 -4.65
C PRO A 76 -11.49 11.77 -3.33
N LEU A 77 -12.60 11.75 -2.56
CA LEU A 77 -12.67 11.04 -1.28
C LEU A 77 -12.60 9.53 -1.50
N TYR A 78 -11.58 8.92 -0.93
CA TYR A 78 -11.29 7.48 -0.98
C TYR A 78 -11.21 6.97 0.45
N HIS A 79 -12.36 6.62 1.05
CA HIS A 79 -12.45 6.22 2.45
C HIS A 79 -13.40 5.04 2.58
N TRP A 80 -12.90 3.90 3.03
CA TRP A 80 -13.67 2.69 3.33
C TRP A 80 -13.70 2.44 4.83
N ILE A 81 -14.88 2.13 5.35
CA ILE A 81 -15.09 1.54 6.67
C ILE A 81 -15.80 0.21 6.40
N ASP A 82 -15.55 -0.83 7.20
CA ASP A 82 -16.31 -2.09 7.10
C ASP A 82 -17.82 -1.78 7.11
N GLY A 83 -18.51 -2.09 6.00
CA GLY A 83 -19.90 -1.73 5.78
C GLY A 83 -20.20 -0.46 4.94
N ASN A 84 -19.20 0.37 4.57
CA ASN A 84 -19.05 1.24 3.36
C ASN A 84 -18.40 2.63 3.61
N ALA A 85 -17.59 3.09 2.63
CA ALA A 85 -17.91 4.22 1.73
C ALA A 85 -17.15 4.05 0.39
N TYR A 86 -17.89 4.02 -0.74
CA TYR A 86 -17.43 3.73 -2.13
C TYR A 86 -17.19 2.27 -2.57
N GLY A 87 -17.57 1.25 -1.81
CA GLY A 87 -17.57 -0.12 -2.32
C GLY A 87 -17.72 -1.20 -1.26
N ASN A 88 -18.07 -2.41 -1.71
CA ASN A 88 -18.13 -3.58 -0.86
C ASN A 88 -16.80 -4.34 -0.92
N CYS A 89 -16.13 -4.49 0.22
CA CYS A 89 -14.97 -5.37 0.35
C CYS A 89 -15.44 -6.76 0.77
N ILE A 90 -15.10 -7.76 -0.02
CA ILE A 90 -15.35 -9.16 0.31
C ILE A 90 -14.05 -9.79 0.82
N VAL A 91 -14.19 -10.69 1.80
CA VAL A 91 -13.07 -11.53 2.21
C VAL A 91 -12.60 -12.31 0.99
N PHE A 92 -11.32 -12.17 0.67
CA PHE A 92 -10.69 -12.85 -0.46
C PHE A 92 -9.50 -13.64 0.10
N PRO A 93 -9.78 -14.81 0.69
CA PRO A 93 -8.76 -15.62 1.30
C PRO A 93 -7.95 -16.32 0.22
N ASN A 94 -6.70 -16.61 0.55
CA ASN A 94 -5.71 -17.22 -0.33
C ASN A 94 -5.21 -16.25 -1.40
N GLY A 95 -3.90 -16.06 -1.36
CA GLY A 95 -3.27 -15.26 -2.37
C GLY A 95 -2.01 -14.60 -1.87
N ASP A 96 -1.02 -15.41 -1.58
CA ASP A 96 0.15 -14.91 -0.89
C ASP A 96 1.26 -14.71 -1.91
N TYR A 97 1.99 -13.62 -1.75
CA TYR A 97 3.23 -13.46 -2.49
C TYR A 97 4.38 -13.60 -1.51
N ASN A 98 5.42 -14.26 -1.99
CA ASN A 98 6.70 -14.38 -1.30
C ASN A 98 7.78 -14.04 -2.30
N CYS A 99 8.36 -12.85 -2.13
CA CYS A 99 9.22 -12.25 -3.13
C CYS A 99 10.61 -12.03 -2.54
N PRO A 100 11.63 -12.74 -3.07
CA PRO A 100 13.00 -12.52 -2.66
C PRO A 100 13.52 -11.20 -3.25
N LEU A 101 14.08 -10.33 -2.40
CA LEU A 101 14.71 -9.07 -2.81
C LEU A 101 16.03 -8.88 -2.06
N ALA A 102 17.16 -9.05 -2.75
CA ALA A 102 18.51 -8.80 -2.23
C ALA A 102 18.77 -9.37 -0.80
N GLY A 103 18.32 -10.61 -0.53
CA GLY A 103 18.48 -11.27 0.77
C GLY A 103 17.36 -10.99 1.78
N LEU A 104 16.42 -10.10 1.46
CA LEU A 104 15.17 -9.90 2.19
C LEU A 104 14.05 -10.72 1.56
N ARG A 105 13.02 -11.01 2.37
CA ARG A 105 11.76 -11.60 1.92
C ARG A 105 10.64 -10.59 2.09
N ILE A 106 10.02 -10.22 0.98
CA ILE A 106 8.79 -9.43 0.97
C ILE A 106 7.63 -10.40 0.87
N GLU A 107 6.91 -10.56 1.97
CA GLU A 107 5.77 -11.48 2.09
C GLU A 107 4.51 -10.67 2.38
N GLY A 108 3.40 -11.04 1.76
CA GLY A 108 2.11 -10.42 2.02
C GLY A 108 0.96 -11.38 1.82
N ARG A 109 -0.15 -11.11 2.50
CA ARG A 109 -1.34 -11.98 2.54
C ARG A 109 -2.55 -11.23 2.02
N ARG A 110 -3.07 -11.62 0.85
CA ARG A 110 -4.32 -11.06 0.33
C ARG A 110 -5.46 -11.44 1.29
N LYS A 111 -6.18 -10.44 1.79
CA LYS A 111 -7.31 -10.64 2.72
C LYS A 111 -8.62 -10.12 2.19
N PHE A 112 -8.60 -9.05 1.39
CA PHE A 112 -9.81 -8.39 0.92
C PHE A 112 -9.75 -8.10 -0.57
N ARG A 113 -10.90 -8.23 -1.22
CA ARG A 113 -11.15 -7.75 -2.57
C ARG A 113 -12.28 -6.72 -2.51
N CYS A 114 -11.95 -5.46 -2.75
CA CYS A 114 -12.87 -4.35 -2.73
C CYS A 114 -13.37 -4.05 -4.15
N LEU A 115 -14.69 -4.05 -4.32
CA LEU A 115 -15.33 -3.66 -5.57
C LEU A 115 -15.35 -2.13 -5.65
N THR A 116 -14.64 -1.59 -6.63
CA THR A 116 -14.51 -0.14 -6.82
C THR A 116 -14.50 0.21 -8.31
N LYS A 117 -14.78 1.48 -8.62
CA LYS A 117 -14.61 2.05 -9.96
C LYS A 117 -13.21 2.66 -10.16
N TYR A 118 -12.42 2.75 -9.09
CA TYR A 118 -11.08 3.33 -9.09
C TYR A 118 -10.02 2.24 -9.23
N THR A 119 -8.94 2.58 -9.90
CA THR A 119 -7.78 1.71 -10.06
C THR A 119 -6.89 1.71 -8.80
N ALA A 120 -6.05 0.70 -8.62
CA ALA A 120 -4.98 0.69 -7.64
C ALA A 120 -4.08 1.93 -7.80
N ASN A 121 -3.80 2.35 -9.04
CA ASN A 121 -3.03 3.56 -9.30
C ASN A 121 -3.73 4.83 -8.79
N ASP A 122 -5.05 4.93 -8.96
CA ASP A 122 -5.82 6.08 -8.45
C ASP A 122 -5.67 6.22 -6.93
N LEU A 123 -5.63 5.09 -6.21
CA LEU A 123 -5.45 5.08 -4.76
C LEU A 123 -4.00 5.43 -4.39
N ARG A 124 -3.04 4.79 -5.07
CA ARG A 124 -1.60 4.94 -4.83
C ARG A 124 -1.10 6.36 -5.08
N ALA A 125 -1.77 7.16 -5.92
CA ALA A 125 -1.36 8.53 -6.25
C ALA A 125 -1.15 9.44 -5.02
N ASN A 126 -1.77 9.13 -3.88
CA ASN A 126 -1.66 9.90 -2.65
C ASN A 126 -0.87 9.18 -1.54
N THR A 127 -0.27 8.03 -1.84
CA THR A 127 0.71 7.42 -0.94
C THR A 127 2.00 8.22 -0.98
N ARG A 128 2.56 8.54 0.19
CA ARG A 128 4.01 8.73 0.27
C ARG A 128 4.63 7.38 -0.03
N LEU A 129 5.05 7.17 -1.28
CA LEU A 129 6.12 6.22 -1.53
C LEU A 129 7.29 6.60 -0.61
N PRO A 130 7.96 5.65 0.08
CA PRO A 130 9.38 5.84 0.29
C PRO A 130 9.97 5.89 -1.12
N ASP A 131 10.16 7.09 -1.63
CA ASP A 131 10.68 7.27 -2.98
C ASP A 131 12.13 6.76 -2.96
N VAL A 132 12.30 5.52 -3.41
CA VAL A 132 13.62 4.86 -3.51
C VAL A 132 14.48 5.57 -4.56
N SER A 133 13.88 6.38 -5.44
CA SER A 133 14.59 7.29 -6.34
C SER A 133 15.10 8.52 -5.58
N THR A 134 14.33 9.08 -4.63
CA THR A 134 14.87 10.15 -3.76
C THR A 134 15.94 9.66 -2.81
N THR A 135 15.92 8.44 -2.27
CA THR A 135 17.03 8.01 -1.41
C THR A 135 18.33 7.79 -2.20
N LEU A 136 18.25 7.35 -3.46
CA LEU A 136 19.43 7.24 -4.32
C LEU A 136 19.91 8.62 -4.80
N LEU A 137 19.00 9.52 -5.20
CA LEU A 137 19.33 10.91 -5.56
C LEU A 137 19.85 11.71 -4.37
N ASP A 138 19.27 11.57 -3.19
CA ASP A 138 19.73 12.21 -1.95
C ASP A 138 21.10 11.66 -1.52
N PHE A 139 21.34 10.35 -1.69
CA PHE A 139 22.66 9.76 -1.43
C PHE A 139 23.70 10.22 -2.45
N VAL A 140 23.35 10.33 -3.74
CA VAL A 140 24.23 10.87 -4.78
C VAL A 140 24.49 12.37 -4.56
N GLU A 141 23.47 13.16 -4.26
CA GLU A 141 23.60 14.59 -3.97
C GLU A 141 24.40 14.86 -2.68
N ALA A 142 24.20 14.07 -1.63
CA ALA A 142 24.96 14.19 -0.39
C ALA A 142 26.45 13.85 -0.59
N ASN A 143 26.77 12.91 -1.47
CA ASN A 143 28.16 12.57 -1.79
C ASN A 143 28.81 13.58 -2.75
N ILE A 144 28.09 14.12 -3.75
CA ILE A 144 28.61 15.18 -4.63
C ILE A 144 28.87 16.48 -3.85
N LYS A 145 28.00 16.85 -2.90
CA LYS A 145 28.22 18.04 -2.04
C LYS A 145 29.41 17.88 -1.09
N ARG A 146 29.81 16.65 -0.76
CA ARG A 146 30.98 16.38 0.09
C ARG A 146 32.30 16.58 -0.64
N ASP A 147 32.36 16.32 -1.95
CA ASP A 147 33.55 16.55 -2.77
C ASP A 147 33.77 18.03 -3.12
N LEU A 148 32.70 18.84 -3.15
CA LEU A 148 32.79 20.29 -3.44
C LEU A 148 33.07 21.16 -2.21
N THR A 149 32.99 20.60 -0.99
CA THR A 149 33.28 21.31 0.27
C THR A 149 34.61 20.93 0.90
N ALA A 150 35.33 19.95 0.32
CA ALA A 150 36.74 19.74 0.60
C ALA A 150 37.52 20.90 -0.04
N GLY A 151 37.76 21.96 0.76
CA GLY A 151 38.60 23.08 0.37
C GLY A 151 40.00 22.65 -0.08
N PRO A 152 40.75 23.52 -0.77
CA PRO A 152 42.00 23.17 -1.41
C PRO A 152 43.02 22.63 -0.40
N PHE A 153 43.61 21.48 -0.74
CA PHE A 153 44.82 20.98 -0.10
C PHE A 153 45.89 22.08 -0.13
N THR A 154 46.14 22.70 1.02
CA THR A 154 47.35 23.48 1.26
C THR A 154 48.44 22.51 1.68
N GLY A 155 49.31 22.16 0.74
CA GLY A 155 50.66 21.65 1.00
C GLY A 155 51.68 22.77 0.97
#